data_AF-A0AA51EPC3-F1
#
_entry.id   AF-A0AA51EPC3-F1
#
_cell.length_a   1.000
_cell.length_b   1.000
_cell.length_c   1.000
_cell.angle_alpha   90.00
_cell.angle_beta   90.00
_cell.angle_gamma   90.00
#
_symmetry.space_group_name_H-M   'P 1'
#
loop_
_entity.id
_entity.type
_entity.pdbx_description
1 polymer ?
#
loop_
_entity_poly.entity_id
_entity_poly.type
_entity_poly.pdbx_seq_one_letter_code
_entity_poly.pdbx_strand_id
1 'polypeptide(L)'
;APLHPVMPALVEVYVNSILVINNKGTNEYFNQPITEEEIKRVFRNSIFGVNFDAQKKPFAPMDIDGGESSVEFNLEKPTLASQLLLIYYLLLYEDVRLSNAATLLANGRNIKSYSAAFLSELPIKYLLHQAQKDQMSYGGLFSPLLRLLATHFPQLSLVDDWMDDQVFGDTCRHQIDVNLSESSINEAFQNIEVNPYKTGKILKAMLNKNPTDIWPFAEIFVRYVKSVLSDQVPRHIQELYREVWLRLNTVLPRCLWIMTINA
;
A
#
# COMPACT_ATOMS: atom_id res chain seq x y z
N ALA A 1 -9.43 -12.35 -12.21
CA ALA A 1 -9.57 -12.35 -13.68
C ALA A 1 -8.24 -11.87 -14.26
N PRO A 2 -7.73 -12.50 -15.34
CA PRO A 2 -6.43 -12.15 -15.91
C PRO A 2 -6.43 -10.71 -16.43
N LEU A 3 -5.27 -10.05 -16.37
CA LEU A 3 -5.11 -8.71 -16.90
C LEU A 3 -5.15 -8.76 -18.43
N HIS A 4 -6.02 -7.95 -19.05
CA HIS A 4 -6.08 -7.89 -20.51
C HIS A 4 -4.81 -7.23 -21.05
N PRO A 5 -4.12 -7.82 -22.07
CA PRO A 5 -2.78 -7.40 -22.49
C PRO A 5 -2.70 -5.97 -23.05
N VAL A 6 -3.84 -5.39 -23.45
CA VAL A 6 -3.94 -4.03 -24.00
C VAL A 6 -4.04 -2.96 -22.89
N MET A 7 -4.33 -3.35 -21.64
CA MET A 7 -4.55 -2.38 -20.55
C MET A 7 -3.35 -1.48 -20.26
N PRO A 8 -2.09 -1.97 -20.19
CA PRO A 8 -0.94 -1.10 -19.97
C PRO A 8 -0.79 -0.05 -21.08
N ALA A 9 -0.96 -0.44 -22.34
CA ALA A 9 -0.87 0.46 -23.49
C ALA A 9 -1.98 1.54 -23.47
N LEU A 10 -3.19 1.18 -23.05
CA LEU A 10 -4.28 2.17 -22.89
C LEU A 10 -3.97 3.18 -21.79
N VAL A 11 -3.38 2.73 -20.68
CA VAL A 11 -2.94 3.63 -19.59
C VAL A 11 -1.86 4.59 -20.10
N GLU A 12 -0.90 4.10 -20.89
CA GLU A 12 0.13 4.95 -21.51
C GLU A 12 -0.45 6.02 -22.44
N VAL A 13 -1.34 5.63 -23.35
CA VAL A 13 -2.00 6.58 -24.25
C VAL A 13 -2.85 7.58 -23.46
N TYR A 14 -3.52 7.13 -22.40
CA TYR A 14 -4.29 8.00 -21.52
C TYR A 14 -3.40 9.02 -20.80
N VAL A 15 -2.30 8.60 -20.17
CA VAL A 15 -1.34 9.53 -19.53
C VAL A 15 -0.77 10.53 -20.54
N ASN A 16 -0.40 10.05 -21.73
CA ASN A 16 0.10 10.91 -22.80
C ASN A 16 -0.95 11.91 -23.28
N SER A 17 -2.22 11.50 -23.36
CA SER A 17 -3.31 12.43 -23.73
C SER A 17 -3.53 13.55 -22.72
N ILE A 18 -3.11 13.36 -21.46
CA ILE A 18 -3.22 14.38 -20.41
C ILE A 18 -2.00 15.32 -20.46
N LEU A 19 -0.80 14.76 -20.65
CA LEU A 19 0.47 15.46 -20.41
C LEU A 19 1.23 15.89 -21.67
N VAL A 20 1.08 15.18 -22.80
CA VAL A 20 1.83 15.41 -24.04
C VAL A 20 0.99 16.26 -25.00
N ILE A 21 1.52 17.40 -25.42
CA ILE A 21 0.85 18.35 -26.31
C ILE A 21 1.08 17.93 -27.77
N ASN A 22 0.00 17.83 -28.56
CA ASN A 22 0.10 17.82 -30.01
C ASN A 22 -0.06 19.26 -30.51
N ASN A 23 0.98 19.81 -31.13
CA ASN A 23 1.16 21.26 -31.28
C ASN A 23 0.27 21.95 -32.35
N LYS A 24 -0.95 21.46 -32.65
CA LYS A 24 -1.73 21.93 -33.81
C LYS A 24 -3.25 22.11 -33.67
N GLY A 25 -3.85 21.96 -32.49
CA GLY A 25 -5.30 22.15 -32.33
C GLY A 25 -5.69 23.05 -31.16
N THR A 26 -6.18 24.25 -31.43
CA THR A 26 -7.03 25.00 -30.50
C THR A 26 -8.26 24.15 -30.18
N ASN A 27 -8.46 23.82 -28.89
CA ASN A 27 -9.55 23.02 -28.30
C ASN A 27 -9.45 21.50 -28.50
N GLU A 28 -8.40 20.88 -27.96
CA GLU A 28 -8.30 19.42 -27.88
C GLU A 28 -8.94 18.90 -26.58
N TYR A 29 -9.78 17.88 -26.69
CA TYR A 29 -10.43 17.18 -25.58
C TYR A 29 -9.37 16.52 -24.69
N PHE A 30 -8.85 17.24 -23.69
CA PHE A 30 -7.91 16.68 -22.72
C PHE A 30 -8.67 15.84 -21.71
N ASN A 31 -8.27 14.57 -21.57
CA ASN A 31 -8.67 13.77 -20.43
C ASN A 31 -8.25 14.48 -19.13
N GLN A 32 -9.06 14.38 -18.10
CA GLN A 32 -8.71 14.93 -16.79
C GLN A 32 -7.91 13.91 -15.97
N PRO A 33 -6.88 14.33 -15.22
CA PRO A 33 -6.17 13.42 -14.32
C PRO A 33 -7.09 12.94 -13.20
N ILE A 34 -6.94 11.68 -12.82
CA ILE A 34 -7.73 11.07 -11.74
C ILE A 34 -7.39 11.76 -10.42
N THR A 35 -8.38 12.00 -9.57
CA THR A 35 -8.16 12.66 -8.28
C THR A 35 -7.60 11.72 -7.21
N GLU A 36 -6.91 12.28 -6.21
CA GLU A 36 -6.42 11.47 -5.08
C GLU A 36 -7.59 10.83 -4.34
N GLU A 37 -8.70 11.56 -4.22
CA GLU A 37 -9.93 11.11 -3.56
C GLU A 37 -10.57 9.92 -4.29
N GLU A 38 -10.60 9.93 -5.62
CA GLU A 38 -11.09 8.81 -6.43
C GLU A 38 -10.22 7.57 -6.26
N ILE A 39 -8.89 7.76 -6.27
CA ILE A 39 -7.96 6.65 -6.09
C ILE A 39 -8.06 6.11 -4.66
N LYS A 40 -8.12 6.98 -3.66
CA LYS A 40 -8.35 6.61 -2.25
C LYS A 40 -9.64 5.80 -2.10
N ARG A 41 -10.71 6.12 -2.83
CA ARG A 41 -11.98 5.35 -2.79
C ARG A 41 -11.77 3.90 -3.22
N VAL A 42 -10.95 3.65 -4.24
CA VAL A 42 -10.62 2.29 -4.71
C VAL A 42 -9.80 1.53 -3.67
N PHE A 43 -8.90 2.20 -2.95
CA PHE A 43 -8.11 1.55 -1.88
C PHE A 43 -8.86 1.44 -0.55
N ARG A 44 -9.85 2.31 -0.28
CA ARG A 44 -10.73 2.26 0.90
C ARG A 44 -11.58 1.01 0.96
N ASN A 45 -12.08 0.55 -0.18
CA ASN A 45 -12.87 -0.68 -0.25
C ASN A 45 -12.00 -1.94 -0.24
N SER A 46 -10.68 -1.79 -0.08
CA SER A 46 -9.73 -2.90 0.06
C SER A 46 -9.47 -3.22 1.52
N ILE A 47 -8.78 -4.34 1.78
CA ILE A 47 -8.28 -4.74 3.11
C ILE A 47 -7.42 -3.67 3.81
N PHE A 48 -6.96 -2.64 3.07
CA PHE A 48 -6.17 -1.52 3.58
C PHE A 48 -6.98 -0.29 3.96
N GLY A 49 -8.32 -0.35 3.86
CA GLY A 49 -9.20 0.80 4.02
C GLY A 49 -9.07 1.54 5.35
N VAL A 50 -8.73 0.82 6.42
CA VAL A 50 -8.45 1.38 7.75
C VAL A 50 -7.37 2.48 7.74
N ASN A 51 -6.40 2.41 6.84
CA ASN A 51 -5.35 3.44 6.74
C ASN A 51 -5.85 4.74 6.07
N PHE A 52 -6.92 4.65 5.27
CA PHE A 52 -7.49 5.78 4.54
C PHE A 52 -8.70 6.41 5.25
N ASP A 53 -9.13 5.81 6.37
CA ASP A 53 -10.30 6.20 7.17
C ASP A 53 -9.96 7.13 8.34
N ALA A 54 -8.66 7.41 8.56
CA ALA A 54 -8.17 8.31 9.60
C ALA A 54 -8.66 9.78 9.46
N GLN A 55 -9.27 10.14 8.33
CA GLN A 55 -9.96 11.41 8.15
C GLN A 55 -11.49 11.23 8.18
N LYS A 56 -12.03 11.06 9.39
CA LYS A 56 -13.46 11.25 9.65
C LYS A 56 -13.88 12.68 9.30
N LYS A 57 -14.45 12.86 8.11
CA LYS A 57 -15.61 13.74 7.93
C LYS A 57 -16.71 12.91 7.27
N PRO A 58 -17.84 12.66 7.95
CA PRO A 58 -19.04 12.22 7.26
C PRO A 58 -19.44 13.37 6.34
N PHE A 59 -19.15 13.25 5.05
CA PHE A 59 -19.66 14.20 4.07
C PHE A 59 -21.15 13.93 3.92
N ALA A 60 -21.96 14.92 4.31
CA ALA A 60 -23.37 14.95 4.00
C ALA A 60 -23.56 14.85 2.47
N PRO A 61 -24.59 14.15 1.98
CA PRO A 61 -24.94 14.20 0.57
C PRO A 61 -25.27 15.65 0.24
N MET A 62 -24.42 16.27 -0.57
CA MET A 62 -24.68 17.61 -1.09
C MET A 62 -25.60 17.45 -2.30
N ASP A 63 -26.79 18.02 -2.21
CA ASP A 63 -27.76 18.10 -3.30
C ASP A 63 -27.10 18.67 -4.56
N ILE A 64 -27.05 17.89 -5.63
CA ILE A 64 -26.79 18.39 -6.99
C ILE A 64 -27.99 18.00 -7.85
N ASP A 65 -28.82 19.02 -8.05
CA ASP A 65 -29.80 19.16 -9.11
C ASP A 65 -29.15 19.03 -10.50
N GLY A 66 -29.88 18.46 -11.45
CA GLY A 66 -29.54 18.50 -12.88
C GLY A 66 -28.78 17.30 -13.41
N GLY A 67 -29.53 16.37 -14.02
CA GLY A 67 -29.06 15.08 -14.53
C GLY A 67 -27.87 15.11 -15.50
N GLU A 68 -26.86 14.31 -15.15
CA GLU A 68 -26.10 13.47 -16.07
C GLU A 68 -25.65 12.25 -15.27
N SER A 69 -25.91 11.07 -15.80
CA SER A 69 -25.83 9.78 -15.12
C SER A 69 -24.44 9.51 -14.53
N SER A 70 -24.21 9.88 -13.27
CA SER A 70 -23.07 9.41 -12.49
C SER A 70 -23.19 7.90 -12.33
N VAL A 71 -22.40 7.15 -13.09
CA VAL A 71 -22.30 5.71 -12.95
C VAL A 71 -21.78 5.44 -11.52
N GLU A 72 -22.69 5.12 -10.60
CA GLU A 72 -22.35 4.57 -9.30
C GLU A 72 -21.69 3.21 -9.54
N PHE A 73 -20.37 3.22 -9.71
CA PHE A 73 -19.60 1.99 -9.66
C PHE A 73 -19.69 1.44 -8.24
N ASN A 74 -20.60 0.48 -8.03
CA ASN A 74 -20.65 -0.39 -6.88
C ASN A 74 -19.36 -1.21 -6.81
N LEU A 75 -18.29 -0.59 -6.35
CA LEU A 75 -16.98 -1.21 -6.18
C LEU A 75 -16.97 -1.97 -4.85
N GLU A 76 -17.87 -2.95 -4.69
CA GLU A 76 -18.03 -3.68 -3.42
C GLU A 76 -16.73 -4.38 -3.00
N LYS A 77 -15.87 -4.76 -3.96
CA LYS A 77 -14.46 -5.13 -3.72
C LYS A 77 -13.57 -4.73 -4.91
N PRO A 78 -12.57 -3.86 -4.74
CA PRO A 78 -11.58 -3.57 -5.77
C PRO A 78 -10.80 -4.85 -6.10
N THR A 79 -10.61 -5.13 -7.38
CA THR A 79 -9.80 -6.29 -7.81
C THR A 79 -8.31 -5.94 -7.75
N LEU A 80 -7.46 -6.94 -7.51
CA LEU A 80 -6.00 -6.77 -7.57
C LEU A 80 -5.56 -6.12 -8.89
N ALA A 81 -6.14 -6.52 -10.02
CA ALA A 81 -5.86 -5.95 -11.33
C ALA A 81 -6.15 -4.45 -11.38
N SER A 82 -7.31 -4.00 -10.85
CA SER A 82 -7.65 -2.57 -10.81
C SER A 82 -6.69 -1.75 -9.95
N GLN A 83 -6.27 -2.31 -8.82
CA GLN A 83 -5.31 -1.66 -7.92
C GLN A 83 -3.93 -1.56 -8.56
N LEU A 84 -3.45 -2.63 -9.20
CA LEU A 84 -2.17 -2.64 -9.91
C LEU A 84 -2.17 -1.66 -11.09
N LEU A 85 -3.26 -1.57 -11.85
CA LEU A 85 -3.39 -0.61 -12.94
C LEU A 85 -3.40 0.83 -12.45
N LEU A 86 -4.02 1.11 -11.30
CA LEU A 86 -3.98 2.44 -10.69
C LEU A 86 -2.58 2.81 -10.19
N ILE A 87 -1.85 1.87 -9.60
CA ILE A 87 -0.44 2.10 -9.25
C ILE A 87 0.39 2.35 -10.50
N TYR A 88 0.19 1.57 -11.56
CA TYR A 88 0.89 1.78 -12.84
C TYR A 88 0.61 3.15 -13.42
N TYR A 89 -0.67 3.55 -13.46
CA TYR A 89 -1.08 4.88 -13.89
C TYR A 89 -0.41 5.98 -13.07
N LEU A 90 -0.42 5.88 -11.74
CA LEU A 90 0.17 6.89 -10.86
C LEU A 90 1.67 7.04 -11.09
N LEU A 91 2.41 5.93 -11.08
CA LEU A 91 3.85 5.95 -11.27
C LEU A 91 4.22 6.46 -12.67
N LEU A 92 3.52 6.00 -13.70
CA LEU A 92 3.75 6.45 -15.07
C LEU A 92 3.42 7.93 -15.24
N TYR A 93 2.33 8.41 -14.63
CA TYR A 93 1.95 9.81 -14.67
C TYR A 93 3.02 10.72 -14.05
N GLU A 94 3.56 10.32 -12.89
CA GLU A 94 4.67 11.02 -12.24
C GLU A 94 5.92 11.03 -13.13
N ASP A 95 6.30 9.89 -13.72
CA ASP A 95 7.45 9.75 -14.62
C ASP A 95 7.34 10.67 -15.85
N VAL A 96 6.19 10.64 -16.52
CA VAL A 96 5.93 11.45 -17.72
C VAL A 96 5.84 12.94 -17.36
N ARG A 97 5.25 13.30 -16.21
CA ARG A 97 5.18 14.70 -15.76
C ARG A 97 6.57 15.25 -15.47
N LEU A 98 7.42 14.50 -14.76
CA LEU A 98 8.79 14.90 -14.45
C LEU A 98 9.64 15.00 -15.73
N SER A 99 9.51 14.03 -16.64
CA SER A 99 10.23 14.02 -17.92
C SER A 99 9.86 15.20 -18.82
N ASN A 100 8.61 15.66 -18.78
CA ASN A 100 8.12 16.79 -19.60
C ASN A 100 8.05 18.12 -18.85
N ALA A 101 8.57 18.21 -17.63
CA ALA A 101 8.38 19.37 -16.75
C ALA A 101 8.79 20.71 -17.41
N ALA A 102 9.90 20.74 -18.14
CA ALA A 102 10.37 21.95 -18.83
C ALA A 102 9.37 22.45 -19.89
N THR A 103 8.84 21.54 -20.71
CA THR A 103 7.85 21.85 -21.76
C THR A 103 6.52 22.32 -21.15
N LEU A 104 6.12 21.72 -20.03
CA LEU A 104 4.88 22.08 -19.34
C LEU A 104 4.95 23.48 -18.71
N LEU A 105 6.10 23.81 -18.11
CA LEU A 105 6.38 25.14 -17.56
C LEU A 105 6.44 26.21 -18.66
N ALA A 106 7.10 25.91 -19.78
CA ALA A 106 7.18 26.83 -20.92
C ALA A 106 5.79 27.17 -21.50
N ASN A 107 4.84 26.24 -21.42
CA ASN A 107 3.46 26.41 -21.88
C ASN A 107 2.50 26.93 -20.80
N GLY A 108 2.99 27.25 -19.59
CA GLY A 108 2.18 27.82 -18.50
C GLY A 108 1.06 26.91 -17.98
N ARG A 109 1.16 25.59 -18.17
CA ARG A 109 0.14 24.63 -17.69
C ARG A 109 0.40 24.24 -16.25
N ASN A 110 -0.60 24.47 -15.39
CA ASN A 110 -0.63 23.93 -14.03
C ASN A 110 -1.18 22.50 -14.05
N ILE A 111 -0.30 21.52 -14.16
CA ILE A 111 -0.65 20.10 -14.16
C ILE A 111 -0.69 19.58 -12.73
N LYS A 112 -1.66 18.70 -12.46
CA LYS A 112 -1.83 18.09 -11.13
C LYS A 112 -0.57 17.34 -10.72
N SER A 113 -0.14 17.55 -9.48
CA SER A 113 0.89 16.74 -8.85
C SER A 113 0.26 15.87 -7.78
N TYR A 114 0.60 14.59 -7.73
CA TYR A 114 0.23 13.74 -6.59
C TYR A 114 1.17 14.02 -5.43
N SER A 115 0.61 14.08 -4.23
CA SER A 115 1.39 14.38 -3.03
C SER A 115 2.22 13.17 -2.59
N ALA A 116 3.43 13.44 -2.09
CA ALA A 116 4.29 12.38 -1.54
C ALA A 116 3.66 11.67 -0.33
N ALA A 117 2.80 12.38 0.41
CA ALA A 117 2.01 11.83 1.51
C ALA A 117 1.00 10.81 1.01
N PHE A 118 0.20 11.16 0.00
CA PHE A 118 -0.74 10.22 -0.61
C PHE A 118 -0.05 8.98 -1.18
N LEU A 119 1.03 9.15 -1.94
CA LEU A 119 1.76 8.00 -2.49
C LEU A 119 2.35 7.09 -1.40
N SER A 120 2.61 7.62 -0.20
CA SER A 120 3.11 6.83 0.93
C SER A 120 2.05 5.97 1.63
N GLU A 121 0.78 6.32 1.49
CA GLU A 121 -0.36 5.58 2.04
C GLU A 121 -0.69 4.33 1.20
N LEU A 122 -0.16 4.24 -0.02
CA LEU A 122 -0.49 3.18 -0.97
C LEU A 122 0.27 1.86 -0.64
N PRO A 123 -0.41 0.70 -0.72
CA PRO A 123 0.17 -0.63 -0.45
C PRO A 123 1.02 -1.14 -1.63
N ILE A 124 1.97 -0.32 -2.12
CA ILE A 124 2.72 -0.60 -3.35
C ILE A 124 3.50 -1.92 -3.24
N LYS A 125 4.24 -2.13 -2.13
CA LYS A 125 5.05 -3.33 -1.91
C LYS A 125 4.21 -4.61 -1.86
N TYR A 126 3.08 -4.56 -1.16
CA TYR A 126 2.14 -5.67 -1.06
C TYR A 126 1.54 -6.05 -2.42
N LEU A 127 1.04 -5.07 -3.17
CA LEU A 127 0.42 -5.32 -4.48
C LEU A 127 1.42 -5.95 -5.44
N LEU A 128 2.67 -5.48 -5.38
CA LEU A 128 3.72 -5.94 -6.26
C LEU A 128 4.20 -7.36 -5.91
N HIS A 129 4.27 -7.71 -4.62
CA HIS A 129 4.44 -9.11 -4.19
C HIS A 129 3.31 -10.01 -4.70
N GLN A 130 2.07 -9.54 -4.63
CA GLN A 130 0.94 -10.32 -5.12
C GLN A 130 0.98 -10.49 -6.65
N ALA A 131 1.42 -9.47 -7.38
CA ALA A 131 1.64 -9.55 -8.83
C ALA A 131 2.76 -10.53 -9.19
N GLN A 132 3.85 -10.56 -8.41
CA GLN A 132 4.97 -11.50 -8.58
C GLN A 132 4.54 -12.95 -8.38
N LYS A 133 3.70 -13.23 -7.37
CA LYS A 133 3.15 -14.57 -7.11
C LYS A 133 2.27 -15.09 -8.25
N ASP A 134 1.62 -14.19 -8.98
CA ASP A 134 0.77 -14.50 -10.13
C ASP A 134 1.38 -13.95 -11.44
N GLN A 135 2.63 -14.32 -11.70
CA GLN A 135 3.41 -13.85 -12.85
C GLN A 135 2.73 -14.19 -14.19
N MET A 136 1.97 -15.29 -14.26
CA MET A 136 1.25 -15.69 -15.46
C MET A 136 0.17 -14.69 -15.86
N SER A 137 -0.49 -14.05 -14.88
CA SER A 137 -1.57 -13.09 -15.12
C SER A 137 -1.08 -11.64 -15.21
N TYR A 138 0.04 -11.30 -14.55
CA TYR A 138 0.50 -9.91 -14.40
C TYR A 138 1.92 -9.64 -14.93
N GLY A 139 2.61 -10.63 -15.50
CA GLY A 139 4.01 -10.50 -15.91
C GLY A 139 4.27 -9.34 -16.88
N GLY A 140 3.32 -9.03 -17.77
CA GLY A 140 3.41 -7.89 -18.68
C GLY A 140 3.35 -6.52 -18.01
N LEU A 141 2.73 -6.42 -16.82
CA LEU A 141 2.64 -5.19 -16.03
C LEU A 141 3.74 -5.10 -14.97
N PHE A 142 4.18 -6.26 -14.45
CA PHE A 142 5.14 -6.35 -13.36
C PHE A 142 6.49 -5.69 -13.70
N SER A 143 7.05 -5.99 -14.87
CA SER A 143 8.36 -5.45 -15.28
C SER A 143 8.34 -3.91 -15.44
N PRO A 144 7.37 -3.30 -16.17
CA PRO A 144 7.21 -1.85 -16.20
C PRO A 144 6.99 -1.22 -14.81
N LEU A 145 6.17 -1.83 -13.96
CA LEU A 145 5.95 -1.37 -12.58
C LEU A 145 7.23 -1.37 -11.75
N LEU A 146 8.01 -2.44 -11.82
CA LEU A 146 9.25 -2.57 -11.06
C LEU A 146 10.27 -1.50 -11.50
N ARG A 147 10.37 -1.25 -12.81
CA ARG A 147 11.22 -0.19 -13.36
C ARG A 147 10.81 1.20 -12.82
N LEU A 148 9.51 1.51 -12.85
CA LEU A 148 8.99 2.78 -12.33
C LEU A 148 9.12 2.87 -10.80
N LEU A 149 9.03 1.75 -10.08
CA LEU A 149 9.27 1.73 -8.65
C LEU A 149 10.71 2.08 -8.31
N ALA A 150 11.67 1.51 -9.05
CA ALA A 150 13.09 1.78 -8.82
C ALA A 150 13.46 3.27 -9.01
N THR A 151 12.73 3.99 -9.87
CA THR A 151 12.94 5.43 -10.09
C THR A 151 12.24 6.30 -9.05
N HIS A 152 11.00 6.00 -8.69
CA HIS A 152 10.19 6.85 -7.78
C HIS A 152 10.30 6.48 -6.30
N PHE A 153 10.58 5.22 -5.98
CA PHE A 153 10.66 4.68 -4.63
C PHE A 153 11.85 3.73 -4.47
N PRO A 154 13.10 4.22 -4.61
CA PRO A 154 14.29 3.39 -4.51
C PRO A 154 14.40 2.67 -3.15
N GLN A 155 13.88 3.28 -2.07
CA GLN A 155 13.84 2.64 -0.75
C GLN A 155 12.91 1.42 -0.66
N LEU A 156 11.97 1.24 -1.60
CA LEU A 156 11.08 0.08 -1.65
C LEU A 156 11.57 -1.00 -2.62
N SER A 157 12.65 -0.74 -3.36
CA SER A 157 13.25 -1.66 -4.33
C SER A 157 14.55 -2.30 -3.83
N LEU A 158 14.75 -2.38 -2.51
CA LEU A 158 15.94 -3.02 -1.91
C LEU A 158 15.92 -4.52 -2.17
N VAL A 159 16.99 -5.11 -2.70
CA VAL A 159 17.05 -6.54 -3.08
C VAL A 159 16.61 -7.46 -1.93
N ASP A 160 16.99 -7.13 -0.70
CA ASP A 160 16.63 -7.90 0.50
C ASP A 160 15.12 -8.01 0.70
N ASP A 161 14.36 -6.98 0.31
CA ASP A 161 12.90 -6.96 0.41
C ASP A 161 12.19 -7.91 -0.58
N TRP A 162 12.92 -8.42 -1.58
CA TRP A 162 12.40 -9.28 -2.65
C TRP A 162 12.89 -10.72 -2.59
N MET A 163 13.95 -10.97 -1.82
CA MET A 163 14.57 -12.29 -1.68
C MET A 163 13.93 -13.12 -0.54
N ASP A 164 13.02 -12.53 0.24
CA ASP A 164 12.58 -13.05 1.54
C ASP A 164 11.40 -14.05 1.51
N ASP A 165 10.86 -14.38 0.35
CA ASP A 165 9.80 -15.40 0.21
C ASP A 165 10.23 -16.81 0.71
N GLN A 166 11.54 -17.02 0.97
CA GLN A 166 12.08 -18.27 1.51
C GLN A 166 12.39 -18.27 3.02
N VAL A 167 12.35 -17.13 3.71
CA VAL A 167 12.76 -17.08 5.14
C VAL A 167 11.61 -17.42 6.09
N PHE A 168 10.36 -17.24 5.64
CA PHE A 168 9.17 -17.50 6.46
C PHE A 168 8.50 -18.86 6.20
N GLY A 169 9.05 -19.66 5.28
CA GLY A 169 8.53 -20.96 4.87
C GLY A 169 9.09 -22.15 5.67
N ASP A 170 8.17 -22.93 6.26
CA ASP A 170 8.25 -24.38 6.36
C ASP A 170 9.26 -25.06 7.30
N THR A 171 9.27 -24.66 8.57
CA THR A 171 9.67 -25.61 9.64
C THR A 171 8.63 -25.65 10.76
N CYS A 172 7.75 -26.66 10.70
CA CYS A 172 7.00 -27.22 11.82
C CYS A 172 6.56 -26.23 12.92
N ARG A 173 5.90 -25.13 12.56
CA ARG A 173 5.34 -24.21 13.56
C ARG A 173 4.12 -24.89 14.16
N HIS A 174 4.24 -25.40 15.39
CA HIS A 174 3.08 -25.86 16.15
C HIS A 174 1.99 -24.80 16.06
N GLN A 175 0.82 -25.16 15.52
CA GLN A 175 -0.33 -24.28 15.39
C GLN A 175 -0.77 -23.91 16.80
N ILE A 176 -0.30 -22.77 17.29
CA ILE A 176 -0.81 -22.18 18.51
C ILE A 176 -2.08 -21.44 18.10
N ASP A 177 -3.22 -22.07 18.34
CA ASP A 177 -4.52 -21.49 18.05
C ASP A 177 -4.85 -20.46 19.13
N VAL A 178 -4.41 -19.23 18.90
CA VAL A 178 -4.67 -18.09 19.80
C VAL A 178 -5.57 -17.11 19.08
N ASN A 179 -6.70 -16.79 19.73
CA ASN A 179 -7.56 -15.69 19.31
C ASN A 179 -6.82 -14.36 19.51
N LEU A 180 -6.29 -13.82 18.41
CA LEU A 180 -5.70 -12.49 18.37
C LEU A 180 -6.82 -11.45 18.47
N SER A 181 -6.80 -10.66 19.53
CA SER A 181 -7.67 -9.52 19.76
C SER A 181 -6.83 -8.36 20.28
N GLU A 182 -7.33 -7.13 20.13
CA GLU A 182 -6.64 -5.95 20.66
C GLU A 182 -6.39 -6.06 22.17
N SER A 183 -7.36 -6.59 22.92
CA SER A 183 -7.26 -6.82 24.35
C SER A 183 -6.18 -7.85 24.71
N SER A 184 -6.10 -8.96 23.98
CA SER A 184 -5.11 -10.02 24.26
C SER A 184 -3.69 -9.58 23.94
N ILE A 185 -3.52 -8.77 22.89
CA ILE A 185 -2.24 -8.13 22.55
C ILE A 185 -1.85 -7.15 23.66
N ASN A 186 -2.73 -6.22 24.03
CA ASN A 186 -2.44 -5.24 25.08
C ASN A 186 -2.03 -5.89 26.41
N GLU A 187 -2.81 -6.87 26.87
CA GLU A 187 -2.55 -7.54 28.14
C GLU A 187 -1.21 -8.33 28.11
N ALA A 188 -0.87 -8.92 26.97
CA ALA A 188 0.37 -9.67 26.81
C ALA A 188 1.61 -8.74 26.77
N PHE A 189 1.51 -7.57 26.15
CA PHE A 189 2.62 -6.62 26.09
C PHE A 189 2.78 -5.79 27.37
N GLN A 190 1.69 -5.48 28.08
CA GLN A 190 1.76 -4.80 29.39
C GLN A 190 2.50 -5.63 30.44
N ASN A 191 2.39 -6.96 30.37
CA ASN A 191 3.02 -7.88 31.32
C ASN A 191 4.30 -8.53 30.75
N ILE A 192 4.96 -7.91 29.78
CA ILE A 192 6.13 -8.50 29.09
C ILE A 192 7.30 -8.81 30.03
N GLU A 193 7.53 -7.96 31.04
CA GLU A 193 8.61 -8.14 32.01
C GLU A 193 8.28 -9.22 33.05
N VAL A 194 7.00 -9.41 33.39
CA VAL A 194 6.54 -10.37 34.41
C VAL A 194 6.29 -11.76 33.81
N ASN A 195 5.75 -11.82 32.60
CA ASN A 195 5.40 -13.07 31.91
C ASN A 195 5.68 -12.99 30.40
N PRO A 196 6.97 -13.09 29.99
CA PRO A 196 7.37 -13.01 28.58
C PRO A 196 6.81 -14.16 27.73
N TYR A 197 6.41 -15.27 28.34
CA TYR A 197 5.85 -16.42 27.62
C TYR A 197 4.50 -16.12 26.98
N LYS A 198 3.64 -15.33 27.66
CA LYS A 198 2.34 -14.91 27.10
C LYS A 198 2.54 -14.04 25.85
N THR A 199 3.48 -13.09 25.89
CA THR A 199 3.86 -12.27 24.74
C THR A 199 4.42 -13.12 23.61
N GLY A 200 5.31 -14.08 23.92
CA GLY A 200 5.86 -15.00 22.93
C GLY A 200 4.81 -15.85 22.21
N LYS A 201 3.75 -16.29 22.91
CA LYS A 201 2.61 -16.99 22.29
C LYS A 201 1.85 -16.09 21.31
N ILE A 202 1.58 -14.84 21.69
CA ILE A 202 0.90 -13.86 20.82
C ILE A 202 1.74 -13.56 19.58
N LEU A 203 3.04 -13.31 19.74
CA LEU A 203 3.97 -13.06 18.63
C LEU A 203 4.02 -14.24 17.67
N LYS A 204 4.12 -15.48 18.17
CA LYS A 204 4.08 -16.70 17.34
C LYS A 204 2.74 -16.86 16.62
N ALA A 205 1.62 -16.54 17.27
CA ALA A 205 0.32 -16.56 16.63
C ALA A 205 0.21 -15.49 15.52
N MET A 206 0.75 -14.29 15.72
CA MET A 206 0.87 -13.27 14.68
C MET A 206 1.73 -13.80 13.52
N LEU A 207 2.88 -14.42 13.78
CA LEU A 207 3.74 -15.04 12.76
C LEU A 207 3.11 -16.22 12.00
N ASN A 208 1.94 -16.71 12.40
CA ASN A 208 1.22 -17.77 11.69
C ASN A 208 0.06 -17.24 10.82
N LYS A 209 -0.43 -16.01 11.02
CA LYS A 209 -1.55 -15.43 10.22
C LYS A 209 -1.05 -14.73 8.95
N ASN A 210 -1.91 -14.33 8.01
CA ASN A 210 -1.42 -13.54 6.88
C ASN A 210 -1.01 -12.13 7.33
N PRO A 211 0.01 -11.49 6.72
CA PRO A 211 0.44 -10.13 7.05
C PRO A 211 -0.72 -9.11 7.04
N THR A 212 -1.67 -9.29 6.12
CA THR A 212 -2.86 -8.46 5.96
C THR A 212 -3.83 -8.56 7.14
N ASP A 213 -3.94 -9.74 7.76
CA ASP A 213 -4.84 -9.99 8.90
C ASP A 213 -4.25 -9.45 10.21
N ILE A 214 -2.93 -9.25 10.25
CA ILE A 214 -2.20 -8.73 11.41
C ILE A 214 -2.13 -7.20 11.37
N TRP A 215 -2.16 -6.60 10.16
CA TRP A 215 -2.03 -5.16 9.96
C TRP A 215 -2.95 -4.29 10.82
N PRO A 216 -4.24 -4.63 11.06
CA PRO A 216 -5.10 -3.85 11.95
C PRO A 216 -4.54 -3.67 13.38
N PHE A 217 -3.68 -4.57 13.83
CA PHE A 217 -3.05 -4.51 15.14
C PHE A 217 -1.69 -3.77 15.14
N ALA A 218 -1.23 -3.27 13.99
CA ALA A 218 0.10 -2.67 13.85
C ALA A 218 0.31 -1.48 14.80
N GLU A 219 -0.67 -0.59 14.94
CA GLU A 219 -0.58 0.57 15.83
C GLU A 219 -0.40 0.16 17.30
N ILE A 220 -1.20 -0.80 17.77
CA ILE A 220 -1.11 -1.33 19.14
C ILE A 220 0.24 -2.01 19.35
N PHE A 221 0.67 -2.81 18.37
CA PHE A 221 1.93 -3.55 18.42
C PHE A 221 3.15 -2.62 18.50
N VAL A 222 3.15 -1.55 17.71
CA VAL A 222 4.26 -0.59 17.65
C VAL A 222 4.35 0.25 18.93
N ARG A 223 3.23 0.55 19.61
CA ARG A 223 3.22 1.29 20.88
C ARG A 223 4.11 0.68 21.96
N TYR A 224 4.32 -0.65 21.93
CA TYR A 224 5.13 -1.36 22.91
C TYR A 224 6.60 -1.53 22.50
N VAL A 225 7.05 -0.91 21.41
CA VAL A 225 8.44 -1.04 20.92
C VAL A 225 9.47 -0.71 22.01
N LYS A 226 9.27 0.36 22.77
CA LYS A 226 10.17 0.76 23.87
C LYS A 226 10.18 -0.25 25.02
N SER A 227 9.01 -0.80 25.35
CA SER A 227 8.89 -1.82 26.41
C SER A 227 9.57 -3.13 26.04
N VAL A 228 9.53 -3.52 24.77
CA VAL A 228 10.20 -4.73 24.26
C VAL A 228 11.72 -4.62 24.31
N LEU A 229 12.26 -3.41 24.13
CA LEU A 229 13.70 -3.13 24.18
C LEU A 229 14.28 -3.03 25.61
N SER A 230 13.45 -3.20 26.64
CA SER A 230 13.91 -3.24 28.05
C SER A 230 14.86 -4.41 28.30
N ASP A 231 15.88 -4.20 29.14
CA ASP A 231 16.88 -5.21 29.50
C ASP A 231 16.28 -6.43 30.21
N GLN A 232 15.07 -6.29 30.78
CA GLN A 232 14.34 -7.37 31.45
C GLN A 232 13.65 -8.33 30.48
N VAL A 233 13.55 -7.96 29.20
CA VAL A 233 12.85 -8.78 28.20
C VAL A 233 13.83 -9.79 27.58
N PRO A 234 13.50 -11.09 27.57
CA PRO A 234 14.36 -12.10 26.97
C PRO A 234 14.60 -11.85 25.47
N ARG A 235 15.85 -12.02 25.01
CA ARG A 235 16.24 -11.85 23.60
C ARG A 235 15.36 -12.62 22.60
N HIS A 236 14.87 -13.80 22.97
CA HIS A 236 13.95 -14.56 22.11
C HIS A 236 12.65 -13.80 21.80
N ILE A 237 12.11 -13.05 22.78
CA ILE A 237 10.90 -12.24 22.58
C ILE A 237 11.20 -11.03 21.68
N GLN A 238 12.38 -10.43 21.85
CA GLN A 238 12.84 -9.34 20.98
C GLN A 238 13.00 -9.81 19.52
N GLU A 239 13.55 -11.00 19.29
CA GLU A 239 13.66 -11.55 17.93
C GLU A 239 12.29 -11.86 17.33
N LEU A 240 11.37 -12.46 18.10
CA LEU A 240 10.00 -12.68 17.65
C LEU A 240 9.28 -11.37 17.32
N TYR A 241 9.51 -10.31 18.11
CA TYR A 241 8.98 -8.99 17.83
C TYR A 241 9.56 -8.43 16.52
N ARG A 242 10.87 -8.56 16.33
CA ARG A 242 11.56 -8.15 15.10
C ARG A 242 10.98 -8.86 13.87
N GLU A 243 10.76 -10.17 13.95
CA GLU A 243 10.15 -10.96 12.87
C GLU A 243 8.72 -10.49 12.56
N VAL A 244 7.89 -10.22 13.58
CA VAL A 244 6.52 -9.69 13.36
C VAL A 244 6.58 -8.31 12.72
N TRP A 245 7.49 -7.45 13.17
CA TRP A 245 7.67 -6.12 12.60
C TRP A 245 8.08 -6.18 11.13
N LEU A 246 9.06 -7.03 10.77
CA LEU A 246 9.48 -7.25 9.39
C LEU A 246 8.34 -7.78 8.53
N ARG A 247 7.49 -8.65 9.10
CA ARG A 247 6.32 -9.17 8.42
C ARG A 247 5.28 -8.08 8.14
N LEU A 248 5.03 -7.19 9.08
CA LEU A 248 4.20 -6.00 8.85
C LEU A 248 4.82 -5.05 7.82
N ASN A 249 6.15 -4.95 7.76
CA ASN A 249 6.89 -4.13 6.80
C ASN A 249 6.72 -4.59 5.35
N THR A 250 6.27 -5.84 5.12
CA THR A 250 5.91 -6.32 3.76
C THR A 250 4.61 -5.70 3.24
N VAL A 251 3.74 -5.22 4.14
CA VAL A 251 2.41 -4.71 3.80
C VAL A 251 2.44 -3.24 3.43
N LEU A 252 2.75 -2.38 4.40
CA LEU A 252 2.73 -0.93 4.30
C LEU A 252 3.97 -0.34 5.02
N PRO A 253 5.16 -0.47 4.41
CA PRO A 253 6.42 -0.12 5.07
C PRO A 253 6.46 1.34 5.53
N ARG A 254 6.02 2.29 4.71
CA ARG A 254 6.06 3.72 5.06
C ARG A 254 5.14 4.06 6.23
N CYS A 255 3.92 3.52 6.25
CA CYS A 255 3.01 3.70 7.39
C CYS A 255 3.60 3.09 8.66
N LEU A 256 4.18 1.89 8.57
CA LEU A 256 4.82 1.23 9.71
C LEU A 256 6.00 2.03 10.26
N TRP A 257 6.84 2.59 9.39
CA TRP A 257 7.98 3.41 9.80
C TRP A 257 7.53 4.66 10.53
N ILE A 258 6.51 5.37 10.01
CA ILE A 258 5.95 6.56 10.67
C ILE A 258 5.37 6.19 12.04
N MET A 259 4.59 5.11 12.14
CA MET A 259 4.08 4.62 13.42
C MET A 259 5.21 4.31 14.40
N THR A 260 6.29 3.67 13.93
CA THR A 260 7.43 3.25 14.77
C THR A 260 8.24 4.44 15.26
N ILE A 261 8.42 5.46 14.43
CA ILE A 261 9.10 6.70 14.82
C ILE A 261 8.28 7.50 15.84
N ASN A 262 6.95 7.47 15.73
CA ASN A 262 6.05 8.24 16.59
C ASN A 262 5.73 7.56 17.94
N ALA A 263 6.08 6.28 18.13
CA ALA A 263 5.86 5.52 19.37
C ALA A 263 6.91 5.83 20.44
#